data_AF-M0DXL9-F1
#
_entry.id   AF-M0DXL9-F1
#
_cell.length_a   1.000
_cell.length_b   1.000
_cell.length_c   1.000
_cell.angle_alpha   90.00
_cell.angle_beta   90.00
_cell.angle_gamma   90.00
#
_symmetry.space_group_name_H-M   'P 1'
#
loop_
_entity.id
_entity.type
_entity.pdbx_description
1 polymer ?
#
loop_
_entity_poly.entity_id
_entity_poly.type
_entity_poly.pdbx_seq_one_letter_code
_entity_poly.pdbx_strand_id
1 'polypeptide(L)'
;MPEPKSAFDATYPCDFYEPAELFEPDQMYTVPEIGRLLQGLEPDAEVDPDTEAVLVDWAVPWVMVHAEDMVIAEPLSEDGPGYYGLAPEATPEEETDAKADADESA
;
A
#
# COMPACT_ATOMS: atom_id res chain seq x y z
N MET A 1 18.90 -11.87 24.09
CA MET A 1 19.92 -12.62 23.32
C MET A 1 19.20 -13.35 22.20
N PRO A 2 19.83 -13.64 21.05
CA PRO A 2 19.19 -14.38 19.96
C PRO A 2 18.94 -15.85 20.35
N GLU A 3 17.82 -16.42 19.89
CA GLU A 3 17.45 -17.83 20.09
C GLU A 3 17.71 -18.66 18.82
N PRO A 4 18.11 -19.94 18.94
CA PRO A 4 18.29 -20.80 17.78
C PRO A 4 16.95 -21.14 17.12
N LYS A 5 16.92 -21.29 15.78
CA LYS A 5 15.70 -21.65 15.03
C LYS A 5 15.03 -22.95 15.52
N SER A 6 15.81 -23.88 16.08
CA SER A 6 15.29 -25.13 16.64
C SER A 6 14.51 -24.96 17.96
N ALA A 7 14.51 -23.76 18.55
CA ALA A 7 13.67 -23.44 19.70
C ALA A 7 12.21 -23.18 19.33
N PHE A 8 11.88 -23.13 18.03
CA PHE A 8 10.54 -22.84 17.52
C PHE A 8 9.97 -24.08 16.83
N ASP A 9 8.69 -24.38 17.11
CA ASP A 9 7.99 -25.52 16.51
C ASP A 9 7.73 -25.34 15.00
N ALA A 10 7.70 -24.10 14.53
CA ALA A 10 7.52 -23.75 13.13
C ALA A 10 8.20 -22.41 12.78
N THR A 11 8.54 -22.26 11.51
CA THR A 11 8.96 -20.99 10.91
C THR A 11 8.12 -20.75 9.67
N TYR A 12 7.62 -19.53 9.50
CA TYR A 12 6.87 -19.12 8.33
C TYR A 12 7.72 -18.18 7.46
N PRO A 13 7.46 -18.09 6.15
CA PRO A 13 7.95 -17.00 5.34
C PRO A 13 7.59 -15.65 5.97
N CYS A 14 8.48 -14.68 5.80
CA CYS A 14 8.26 -13.32 6.27
C CYS A 14 7.58 -12.54 5.13
N ASP A 15 6.29 -12.78 4.94
CA ASP A 15 5.51 -12.17 3.87
C ASP A 15 4.88 -10.86 4.36
N PHE A 16 4.98 -9.83 3.53
CA PHE A 16 4.37 -8.51 3.73
C PHE A 16 3.34 -8.27 2.63
N TYR A 17 2.45 -7.30 2.84
CA TYR A 17 1.51 -6.88 1.81
C TYR A 17 2.25 -6.43 0.55
N GLU A 18 1.73 -6.83 -0.61
CA GLU A 18 2.13 -6.26 -1.90
C GLU A 18 1.35 -4.96 -2.17
N PRO A 19 1.87 -4.03 -2.99
CA PRO A 19 1.16 -2.78 -3.31
C PRO A 19 -0.26 -2.99 -3.85
N ALA A 20 -0.46 -4.01 -4.67
CA ALA A 20 -1.77 -4.35 -5.25
C ALA A 20 -2.79 -4.86 -4.21
N GLU A 21 -2.33 -5.33 -3.04
CA GLU A 21 -3.20 -5.73 -1.93
C GLU A 21 -3.51 -4.56 -0.99
N LEU A 22 -2.68 -3.52 -1.02
CA LEU A 22 -2.72 -2.42 -0.06
C LEU A 22 -3.37 -1.15 -0.63
N PHE A 23 -3.16 -0.87 -1.91
CA PHE A 23 -3.60 0.36 -2.56
C PHE A 23 -4.89 0.16 -3.35
N GLU A 24 -5.74 1.18 -3.30
CA GLU A 24 -6.79 1.32 -4.30
C GLU A 24 -6.16 1.74 -5.64
N PRO A 25 -6.51 1.10 -6.78
CA PRO A 25 -5.84 1.33 -8.06
C PRO A 25 -5.83 2.78 -8.55
N ASP A 26 -6.91 3.52 -8.26
CA ASP A 26 -7.09 4.91 -8.70
C ASP A 26 -6.69 5.95 -7.64
N GLN A 27 -6.03 5.54 -6.56
CA GLN A 27 -5.64 6.44 -5.46
C GLN A 27 -4.12 6.59 -5.34
N MET A 28 -3.74 7.72 -4.73
CA MET A 28 -2.37 8.11 -4.52
C MET A 28 -2.18 8.47 -3.05
N TYR A 29 -1.12 7.98 -2.43
CA TYR A 29 -0.86 8.05 -1.00
C TYR A 29 0.51 8.65 -0.71
N THR A 30 0.62 9.42 0.36
CA THR A 30 1.87 9.86 0.95
C THR A 30 2.51 8.73 1.78
N VAL A 31 3.81 8.82 2.05
CA VAL A 31 4.49 7.82 2.90
C VAL A 31 3.86 7.65 4.30
N PRO A 32 3.42 8.71 5.00
CA PRO A 32 2.69 8.56 6.26
C PRO A 32 1.38 7.77 6.12
N GLU A 33 0.62 8.00 5.05
CA GLU A 33 -0.62 7.26 4.76
C GLU A 33 -0.33 5.78 4.47
N ILE A 34 0.73 5.48 3.72
CA ILE A 34 1.19 4.09 3.50
C ILE A 34 1.56 3.43 4.83
N GLY A 35 2.24 4.16 5.72
CA GLY A 35 2.57 3.68 7.07
C GLY A 35 1.34 3.27 7.87
N ARG A 36 0.24 4.03 7.78
CA ARG A 36 -1.05 3.69 8.40
C ARG A 36 -1.69 2.46 7.76
N LEU A 37 -1.74 2.41 6.42
CA LEU A 37 -2.29 1.27 5.69
C LEU A 37 -1.57 -0.05 6.04
N LEU A 38 -0.24 -0.01 6.18
CA LEU A 38 0.56 -1.17 6.60
C LEU A 38 0.19 -1.67 8.02
N GLN A 39 -0.40 -0.82 8.86
CA GLN A 39 -0.96 -1.20 10.17
C GLN A 39 -2.44 -1.62 10.11
N GLY A 40 -3.06 -1.61 8.93
CA GLY A 40 -4.50 -1.85 8.75
C GLY A 40 -5.37 -0.68 9.21
N LEU A 41 -4.82 0.54 9.23
CA LEU A 41 -5.55 1.77 9.55
C LEU A 41 -6.00 2.48 8.28
N GLU A 42 -7.02 3.33 8.39
CA GLU A 42 -7.42 4.23 7.31
C GLU A 42 -6.32 5.28 7.04
N PRO A 43 -6.14 5.76 5.80
CA PRO A 43 -5.12 6.75 5.44
C PRO A 43 -5.18 8.05 6.26
N ASP A 44 -6.39 8.48 6.64
CA ASP A 44 -6.67 9.70 7.39
C ASP A 44 -6.82 9.47 8.91
N ALA A 45 -6.51 8.26 9.39
CA ALA A 45 -6.59 7.94 10.81
C ALA A 45 -5.67 8.86 11.64
N GLU A 46 -6.23 9.38 12.74
CA GLU A 46 -5.46 10.20 13.68
C GLU A 46 -4.45 9.32 14.43
N VAL A 47 -3.17 9.64 14.27
CA VAL A 47 -2.03 8.97 14.92
C VAL A 47 -1.20 10.04 15.60
N ASP A 48 -0.70 9.76 16.80
CA ASP A 48 0.17 10.71 17.47
C ASP A 48 1.52 10.86 16.73
N PRO A 49 2.18 12.03 16.80
CA PRO A 49 3.36 12.31 15.98
C PRO A 49 4.55 11.36 16.21
N ASP A 50 4.72 10.87 17.44
CA ASP A 50 5.85 9.97 17.76
C ASP A 50 5.61 8.59 17.14
N THR A 51 4.37 8.09 17.20
CA THR A 51 3.98 6.87 16.51
C THR A 51 4.06 7.03 14.99
N GLU A 52 3.57 8.14 14.44
CA GLU A 52 3.63 8.41 13.00
C GLU A 52 5.07 8.39 12.46
N ALA A 53 6.01 8.98 13.20
CA ALA A 53 7.43 8.95 12.82
C ALA A 53 7.97 7.52 12.71
N VAL A 54 7.62 6.63 13.64
CA VAL A 54 8.00 5.22 13.59
C VAL A 54 7.36 4.49 12.40
N LEU A 55 6.09 4.77 12.11
CA LEU A 55 5.40 4.17 10.95
C LEU A 55 6.04 4.60 9.62
N VAL A 56 6.41 5.88 9.49
CA VAL A 56 7.12 6.40 8.31
C VAL A 56 8.47 5.71 8.15
N ASP A 57 9.24 5.55 9.23
CA ASP A 57 10.54 4.86 9.19
C ASP A 57 10.41 3.40 8.72
N TRP A 58 9.27 2.75 8.97
CA TRP A 58 8.99 1.39 8.49
C TRP A 58 8.44 1.35 7.08
N ALA A 59 7.64 2.34 6.69
CA ALA A 59 7.06 2.45 5.36
C ALA A 59 8.12 2.74 4.29
N VAL A 60 9.13 3.57 4.58
CA VAL A 60 10.17 3.93 3.60
C VAL A 60 10.90 2.71 3.02
N PRO A 61 11.43 1.77 3.84
CA PRO A 61 12.02 0.53 3.31
C PRO A 61 11.07 -0.29 2.45
N TRP A 62 9.79 -0.38 2.83
CA TRP A 62 8.79 -1.11 2.06
C TRP A 62 8.57 -0.46 0.68
N VAL A 63 8.37 0.87 0.63
CA VAL A 63 8.26 1.62 -0.63
C VAL A 63 9.48 1.42 -1.52
N MET A 64 10.67 1.41 -0.94
CA MET A 64 11.92 1.20 -1.69
C MET A 64 12.03 -0.20 -2.30
N VAL A 65 11.50 -1.22 -1.62
CA VAL A 65 11.50 -2.61 -2.11
C VAL A 65 10.48 -2.82 -3.23
N HIS A 66 9.31 -2.18 -3.12
CA HIS A 66 8.20 -2.35 -4.07
C HIS A 66 8.12 -1.23 -5.12
N ALA A 67 9.18 -0.41 -5.26
CA ALA A 67 9.16 0.77 -6.13
C ALA A 67 8.92 0.45 -7.62
N GLU A 68 9.18 -0.79 -8.07
CA GLU A 68 8.92 -1.21 -9.44
C GLU A 68 7.43 -1.37 -9.77
N ASP A 69 6.59 -1.61 -8.76
CA ASP A 69 5.14 -1.78 -8.89
C ASP A 69 4.37 -0.49 -8.57
N MET A 70 5.07 0.63 -8.41
CA MET A 70 4.51 1.89 -7.95
C MET A 70 4.80 3.03 -8.92
N VAL A 71 3.90 4.00 -8.97
CA VAL A 71 4.10 5.30 -9.64
C VAL A 71 4.21 6.40 -8.60
N ILE A 72 4.95 7.47 -8.92
CA ILE A 72 5.10 8.65 -8.07
C ILE A 72 4.55 9.91 -8.78
N ALA A 73 3.80 10.72 -8.05
CA ALA A 73 3.32 12.03 -8.46
C ALA A 73 3.98 13.14 -7.63
N GLU A 74 4.10 14.31 -8.26
CA GLU A 74 4.59 15.52 -7.60
C GLU A 74 3.65 15.92 -6.44
N PRO A 75 4.18 16.64 -5.43
CA PRO A 75 3.36 17.22 -4.39
C PRO A 75 2.24 18.12 -4.93
N LEU A 76 1.10 18.14 -4.22
CA LEU A 76 -0.01 19.06 -4.53
C LEU A 76 0.28 20.52 -4.12
N SER A 77 1.34 20.75 -3.35
CA SER A 77 1.81 22.06 -2.90
C SER A 77 3.34 22.12 -2.90
N GLU A 78 3.94 23.30 -3.04
CA GLU A 78 5.39 23.50 -3.15
C GLU A 78 6.20 22.81 -2.03
N ASP A 79 5.69 22.84 -0.78
CA ASP A 79 6.32 22.22 0.39
C ASP A 79 5.67 20.88 0.81
N GLY A 80 4.85 20.28 -0.07
CA GLY A 80 4.11 19.06 0.22
C GLY A 80 4.95 17.79 -0.02
N PRO A 81 4.51 16.64 0.52
CA PRO A 81 5.09 15.35 0.16
C PRO A 81 4.67 14.91 -1.25
N GLY A 82 5.50 14.09 -1.89
CA GLY A 82 5.10 13.36 -3.10
C GLY A 82 4.10 12.25 -2.77
N TYR A 83 3.34 11.85 -3.77
CA TYR A 83 2.34 10.80 -3.63
C TYR A 83 2.72 9.57 -4.45
N TYR A 84 2.33 8.40 -3.98
CA TYR A 84 2.64 7.11 -4.57
C TYR A 84 1.35 6.33 -4.80
N GLY A 85 1.23 5.66 -5.94
CA GLY A 85 0.09 4.80 -6.25
C GLY A 85 0.52 3.54 -6.96
N LEU A 86 -0.45 2.68 -7.27
CA LEU A 86 -0.19 1.43 -7.97
C LEU A 86 0.17 1.70 -9.44
N ALA A 87 1.20 1.02 -9.94
CA ALA A 87 1.52 1.07 -11.35
C ALA A 87 0.42 0.36 -12.18
N PRO A 88 0.05 0.87 -13.37
CA PRO A 88 -0.97 0.24 -14.22
C PRO A 88 -0.66 -1.23 -14.53
N GLU A 89 0.61 -1.58 -14.71
CA GLU A 89 1.09 -2.93 -14.96
C GLU A 89 1.01 -3.86 -13.74
N ALA A 90 0.97 -3.30 -12.53
CA ALA A 90 0.82 -4.03 -11.27
C ALA A 90 -0.63 -4.14 -10.80
N THR A 91 -1.55 -3.48 -11.52
CA THR A 91 -3.00 -3.60 -11.25
C THR A 91 -3.48 -4.97 -11.69
N PRO A 92 -4.10 -5.78 -10.81
CA PRO A 92 -4.72 -7.03 -11.23
C PRO A 92 -5.78 -6.73 -12.30
N GLU A 93 -5.80 -7.49 -13.40
CA GLU A 93 -6.88 -7.37 -14.39
C GLU A 93 -8.21 -7.74 -13.70
N GLU A 94 -8.98 -6.75 -13.26
CA GLU A 94 -10.38 -6.98 -12.89
C GLU A 94 -11.10 -7.49 -14.15
N GLU A 95 -11.68 -8.71 -14.07
CA GLU A 95 -12.63 -9.18 -15.07
C GLU A 95 -13.79 -8.17 -15.10
N THR A 96 -13.76 -7.26 -16.07
CA THR A 96 -14.83 -6.28 -16.25
C THR A 96 -16.12 -7.06 -16.51
N ASP A 97 -17.02 -7.10 -15.52
CA ASP A 97 -18.36 -7.63 -15.67
C ASP A 97 -19.14 -6.65 -16.55
N ALA A 98 -18.92 -6.79 -17.87
CA ALA A 98 -19.66 -6.12 -18.91
C ALA A 98 -21.08 -6.70 -18.91
N LYS A 99 -21.88 -6.31 -17.91
CA LYS A 99 -23.32 -6.50 -17.96
C LYS A 99 -23.86 -5.57 -19.03
N ALA A 100 -23.90 -6.10 -20.25
CA ALA A 100 -24.63 -5.53 -21.36
C ALA A 100 -26.07 -5.26 -20.92
N ASP A 101 -26.43 -3.98 -20.81
CA ASP A 101 -27.81 -3.52 -20.96
C ASP A 101 -28.26 -3.84 -22.40
N ALA A 102 -28.64 -5.11 -22.59
CA ALA A 102 -29.46 -5.53 -23.70
C ALA A 102 -30.90 -5.58 -23.20
N ASP A 103 -31.78 -4.96 -23.99
CA ASP A 103 -33.23 -5.13 -24.00
C ASP A 103 -34.05 -4.19 -23.09
N GLU A 104 -34.19 -2.93 -23.53
CA GLU A 104 -35.49 -2.26 -23.43
C GLU A 104 -36.00 -1.98 -24.86
N SER A 105 -36.70 -2.96 -25.41
CA SER A 105 -37.59 -2.79 -26.56
C SER A 105 -38.84 -3.63 -26.30
N ALA A 106 -39.84 -3.04 -25.63
CA ALA A 106 -41.22 -3.52 -25.63
C ALA A 106 -42.20 -2.35 -25.49
#